data_AF-V6LXY6-F1
#
_entry.id   AF-V6LXY6-F1
#
_cell.length_a   1.000
_cell.length_b   1.000
_cell.length_c   1.000
_cell.angle_alpha   90.00
_cell.angle_beta   90.00
_cell.angle_gamma   90.00
#
_symmetry.space_group_name_H-M   'P 1'
#
loop_
_entity.id
_entity.type
_entity.pdbx_description
1 polymer ?
#
loop_
_entity_poly.entity_id
_entity_poly.type
_entity_poly.pdbx_seq_one_letter_code
_entity_poly.pdbx_strand_id
1 'polypeptide(L)'
;MNIRTWSAVEIEELRSLTSQQPMDWKWIAEQIKTKTAQQCANRFHNIEKFGPSPMHQRNIWTQKLDEKLMCMAEETERNWRAVSQQLRITVSVVKNRFYVLQRKGFFISKNEAPKLLIFDYI
;
A
#
# COMPACT_ATOMS: atom_id res chain seq x y z
N MET A 1 -12.54 -17.08 -14.99
CA MET A 1 -12.24 -15.63 -15.16
C MET A 1 -11.60 -15.11 -13.89
N ASN A 2 -10.39 -14.52 -13.96
CA ASN A 2 -9.68 -14.04 -12.77
C ASN A 2 -10.00 -12.57 -12.50
N ILE A 3 -10.99 -12.33 -11.65
CA ILE A 3 -11.51 -11.00 -11.32
C ILE A 3 -10.59 -10.27 -10.30
N ARG A 4 -9.70 -11.00 -9.64
CA ARG A 4 -8.89 -10.48 -8.52
C ARG A 4 -7.60 -9.80 -8.97
N THR A 5 -6.96 -10.30 -10.01
CA THR A 5 -5.66 -9.79 -10.48
C THR A 5 -5.80 -8.97 -11.76
N TRP A 6 -5.02 -7.89 -11.85
CA TRP A 6 -4.87 -7.10 -13.07
C TRP A 6 -3.74 -7.68 -13.93
N SER A 7 -4.05 -8.10 -15.16
CA SER A 7 -3.04 -8.52 -16.14
C SER A 7 -2.35 -7.30 -16.76
N ALA A 8 -1.18 -7.52 -17.38
CA ALA A 8 -0.49 -6.45 -18.10
C ALA A 8 -1.33 -5.89 -19.26
N VAL A 9 -2.10 -6.75 -19.94
CA VAL A 9 -3.00 -6.36 -21.03
C VAL A 9 -4.13 -5.47 -20.51
N GLU A 10 -4.79 -5.87 -19.42
CA GLU A 10 -5.87 -5.07 -18.81
C GLU A 10 -5.38 -3.71 -18.31
N ILE A 11 -4.13 -3.67 -17.80
CA ILE A 11 -3.50 -2.41 -17.38
C ILE A 11 -3.27 -1.50 -18.58
N GLU A 12 -2.78 -2.04 -19.69
CA GLU A 12 -2.51 -1.26 -20.89
C GLU A 12 -3.80 -0.75 -21.54
N GLU A 13 -4.84 -1.59 -21.62
CA GLU A 13 -6.17 -1.19 -22.05
C GLU A 13 -6.72 -0.06 -21.16
N LEU A 14 -6.65 -0.21 -19.83
CA LEU A 14 -7.10 0.82 -18.90
C LEU A 14 -6.36 2.16 -19.14
N ARG A 15 -5.04 2.13 -19.33
CA ARG A 15 -4.24 3.34 -19.61
C ARG A 15 -4.61 3.99 -20.92
N SER A 16 -4.77 3.19 -21.98
CA SER A 16 -5.17 3.69 -23.29
C SER A 16 -6.54 4.39 -23.23
N LEU A 17 -7.52 3.75 -22.59
CA LEU A 17 -8.89 4.28 -22.50
C LEU A 17 -9.01 5.50 -21.57
N THR A 18 -8.16 5.61 -20.56
CA THR A 18 -8.13 6.74 -19.61
C THR A 18 -7.27 7.92 -20.07
N SER A 19 -6.55 7.78 -21.18
CA SER A 19 -5.79 8.88 -21.79
C SER A 19 -6.70 9.97 -22.39
N GLN A 20 -7.96 9.64 -22.67
CA GLN A 20 -8.95 10.54 -23.24
C GLN A 20 -9.90 11.06 -22.15
N GLN A 21 -10.24 12.35 -22.20
CA GLN A 21 -11.23 12.97 -21.29
C GLN A 21 -12.50 13.30 -22.06
N PRO A 22 -13.70 13.16 -21.46
CA PRO A 22 -13.96 12.71 -20.09
C PRO A 22 -13.89 11.18 -19.91
N MET A 23 -13.54 10.72 -18.70
CA MET A 23 -13.50 9.28 -18.36
C MET A 23 -14.87 8.75 -17.98
N ASP A 24 -15.45 7.88 -18.81
CA ASP A 24 -16.65 7.09 -18.47
C ASP A 24 -16.26 5.68 -18.02
N TRP A 25 -16.33 5.43 -16.72
CA TRP A 25 -15.96 4.14 -16.13
C TRP A 25 -16.85 2.97 -16.56
N LYS A 26 -18.11 3.21 -16.92
CA LYS A 26 -19.01 2.15 -17.41
C LYS A 26 -18.56 1.70 -18.79
N TRP A 27 -18.36 2.65 -19.69
CA TRP A 27 -17.86 2.37 -21.03
C TRP A 27 -16.47 1.71 -20.99
N ILE A 28 -15.54 2.21 -20.15
CA ILE A 28 -14.21 1.61 -19.99
C ILE A 28 -14.30 0.15 -19.53
N ALA A 29 -15.18 -0.16 -18.58
CA ALA A 29 -15.39 -1.53 -18.12
C ALA A 29 -15.96 -2.45 -19.21
N GLU A 30 -16.84 -1.94 -20.06
CA GLU A 30 -17.37 -2.67 -21.23
C GLU A 30 -16.26 -2.98 -22.25
N GLN A 31 -15.28 -2.09 -22.42
CA GLN A 31 -14.12 -2.35 -23.29
C GLN A 31 -13.19 -3.42 -22.71
N ILE A 32 -12.88 -3.36 -21.40
CA ILE A 32 -11.97 -4.30 -20.71
C ILE A 32 -12.64 -5.67 -20.52
N LYS A 33 -13.98 -5.73 -20.41
CA LYS A 33 -14.85 -6.92 -20.29
C LYS A 33 -14.67 -7.76 -19.01
N THR A 34 -13.51 -7.75 -18.40
CA THR A 34 -13.14 -8.60 -17.24
C THR A 34 -13.19 -7.86 -15.91
N LYS A 35 -13.37 -6.54 -15.93
CA LYS A 35 -13.35 -5.65 -14.77
C LYS A 35 -14.61 -4.79 -14.73
N THR A 36 -15.09 -4.49 -13.53
CA THR A 36 -16.23 -3.59 -13.31
C THR A 36 -15.79 -2.13 -13.35
N ALA A 37 -16.74 -1.22 -13.60
CA ALA A 37 -16.49 0.23 -13.57
C ALA A 37 -15.81 0.68 -12.27
N GLN A 38 -16.25 0.17 -11.12
CA GLN A 38 -15.66 0.47 -9.82
C GLN A 38 -14.20 -0.03 -9.72
N GLN A 39 -13.90 -1.21 -10.26
CA GLN A 39 -12.53 -1.74 -10.28
C GLN A 39 -11.62 -0.88 -11.14
N CYS A 40 -12.08 -0.46 -12.33
CA CYS A 40 -11.35 0.42 -13.22
C CYS A 40 -11.06 1.78 -12.56
N ALA A 41 -12.09 2.41 -11.98
CA ALA A 41 -11.94 3.69 -11.28
C ALA A 41 -10.96 3.58 -10.09
N ASN A 42 -11.10 2.54 -9.27
CA ASN A 42 -10.21 2.32 -8.12
C ASN A 42 -8.75 2.11 -8.57
N ARG A 43 -8.53 1.30 -9.61
CA ARG A 43 -7.18 1.01 -10.12
C ARG A 43 -6.54 2.28 -10.68
N PHE A 44 -7.27 3.03 -11.49
CA PHE A 44 -6.76 4.27 -12.08
C PHE A 44 -6.42 5.29 -11.00
N HIS A 45 -7.34 5.59 -10.09
CA HIS A 45 -7.12 6.59 -9.05
C HIS A 45 -6.05 6.21 -8.04
N ASN A 46 -5.84 4.92 -7.74
CA ASN A 46 -4.86 4.50 -6.75
C ASN A 46 -3.47 4.23 -7.35
N ILE A 47 -3.38 3.91 -8.64
CA ILE A 47 -2.14 3.40 -9.25
C ILE A 47 -1.84 4.15 -10.56
N GLU A 48 -2.67 3.98 -11.59
CA GLU A 48 -2.28 4.40 -12.94
C GLU A 48 -2.17 5.94 -13.08
N LYS A 49 -3.03 6.71 -12.39
CA LYS A 49 -3.02 8.18 -12.41
C LYS A 49 -1.69 8.79 -11.95
N PHE A 50 -0.98 8.13 -11.04
CA PHE A 50 0.26 8.65 -10.45
C PHE A 50 1.52 8.13 -11.13
N GLY A 51 1.38 7.30 -12.17
CA GLY A 51 2.49 6.64 -12.86
C GLY A 51 3.32 5.73 -11.93
N PRO A 52 4.47 5.23 -12.40
CA PRO A 52 5.44 4.54 -11.56
C PRO A 52 6.08 5.54 -10.59
N SER A 53 5.37 5.87 -9.50
CA SER A 53 5.91 6.73 -8.46
C SER A 53 6.93 5.94 -7.61
N PRO A 54 8.13 6.50 -7.36
CA PRO A 54 9.09 5.93 -6.41
C PRO A 54 8.51 5.74 -5.00
N MET A 55 7.45 6.47 -4.61
CA MET A 55 6.79 6.26 -3.32
C MET A 55 5.97 4.97 -3.25
N HIS A 56 5.60 4.38 -4.39
CA HIS A 56 4.95 3.06 -4.47
C HIS A 56 5.97 1.91 -4.59
N GLN A 57 7.25 2.15 -4.27
CA GLN A 57 8.28 1.13 -4.22
C GLN A 57 7.80 -0.05 -3.37
N ARG A 58 7.68 -1.21 -4.02
CA ARG A 58 7.11 -2.44 -3.47
C ARG A 58 7.88 -3.01 -2.26
N ASN A 59 8.94 -2.35 -1.79
CA ASN A 59 9.61 -2.74 -0.56
C ASN A 59 10.44 -1.59 0.05
N ILE A 60 9.80 -0.49 0.46
CA ILE A 60 10.47 0.56 1.26
C ILE A 60 10.90 0.08 2.66
N TRP A 61 10.31 -1.01 3.14
CA TRP A 61 10.48 -1.49 4.51
C TRP A 61 11.72 -2.34 4.65
N THR A 62 12.74 -1.77 5.29
CA THR A 62 13.89 -2.50 5.82
C THR A 62 13.69 -2.80 7.30
N GLN A 63 14.41 -3.77 7.86
CA GLN A 63 14.36 -4.04 9.30
C GLN A 63 14.62 -2.78 10.13
N LYS A 64 15.65 -1.99 9.78
CA LYS A 64 15.95 -0.72 10.46
C LYS A 64 14.79 0.28 10.41
N LEU A 65 14.03 0.28 9.32
CA LEU A 65 12.85 1.14 9.18
C LEU A 65 11.67 0.61 9.99
N ASP A 66 11.50 -0.70 10.09
CA ASP A 66 10.50 -1.34 10.96
C ASP A 66 10.78 -1.04 12.44
N GLU A 67 12.04 -1.14 12.86
CA GLU A 67 12.49 -0.75 14.21
C GLU A 67 12.17 0.71 14.50
N LYS A 68 12.56 1.60 13.58
CA LYS A 68 12.29 3.04 13.71
C LYS A 68 10.79 3.35 13.75
N LEU A 69 9.99 2.68 12.92
CA LEU A 69 8.53 2.80 12.92
C LEU A 69 7.95 2.42 14.28
N MET A 70 8.36 1.29 14.84
CA MET A 70 7.82 0.79 16.10
C MET A 70 8.25 1.68 17.27
N CYS A 71 9.50 2.19 17.29
CA CYS A 71 9.94 3.15 18.32
C CYS A 71 9.09 4.42 18.27
N MET A 72 8.98 5.04 17.09
CA MET A 72 8.22 6.28 16.91
C MET A 72 6.74 6.10 17.24
N ALA A 73 6.16 4.94 16.91
CA ALA A 73 4.78 4.64 17.24
C ALA A 73 4.54 4.55 18.75
N GLU A 74 5.48 4.00 19.52
CA GLU A 74 5.39 3.97 20.99
C GLU A 74 5.67 5.35 21.61
N GLU A 75 6.71 6.05 21.16
CA GLU A 75 7.09 7.40 21.64
C GLU A 75 5.99 8.45 21.42
N THR A 76 5.25 8.35 20.31
CA THR A 76 4.23 9.33 19.93
C THR A 76 2.82 8.89 20.29
N GLU A 77 2.66 7.82 21.08
CA GLU A 77 1.36 7.22 21.39
C GLU A 77 0.51 6.97 20.13
N ARG A 78 1.17 6.49 19.08
CA ARG A 78 0.58 6.18 17.77
C ARG A 78 -0.03 7.41 17.08
N ASN A 79 0.57 8.58 17.25
CA ASN A 79 0.28 9.74 16.41
C ASN A 79 0.80 9.53 14.99
N TRP A 80 0.01 8.85 14.16
CA TRP A 80 0.39 8.45 12.81
C TRP A 80 0.73 9.61 11.88
N ARG A 81 0.21 10.81 12.15
CA ARG A 81 0.56 12.01 11.39
C ARG A 81 2.01 12.42 11.68
N ALA A 82 2.41 12.44 12.94
CA ALA A 82 3.78 12.71 13.34
C ALA A 82 4.75 11.64 12.81
N VAL A 83 4.42 10.36 12.97
CA VAL A 83 5.24 9.24 12.46
C VAL A 83 5.39 9.32 10.94
N SER A 84 4.29 9.59 10.21
CA SER A 84 4.30 9.76 8.75
C SER A 84 5.21 10.89 8.30
N GLN A 85 5.16 12.05 8.97
CA GLN A 85 6.01 13.19 8.66
C GLN A 85 7.49 12.88 8.91
N GLN A 86 7.82 12.19 10.00
CA GLN A 86 9.20 11.84 10.35
C GLN A 86 9.79 10.78 9.42
N LEU A 87 9.00 9.77 9.04
CA LEU A 87 9.44 8.71 8.12
C LEU A 87 9.34 9.10 6.64
N ARG A 88 8.66 10.21 6.33
CA ARG A 88 8.32 10.65 4.96
C ARG A 88 7.58 9.56 4.16
N ILE A 89 6.73 8.80 4.85
CA ILE A 89 5.88 7.73 4.29
C ILE A 89 4.44 8.09 4.61
N THR A 90 3.50 7.82 3.70
CA THR A 90 2.09 8.14 3.92
C THR A 90 1.52 7.45 5.16
N VAL A 91 0.60 8.15 5.84
CA VAL A 91 -0.07 7.66 7.07
C VAL A 91 -0.66 6.26 6.88
N SER A 92 -1.28 5.99 5.73
CA SER A 92 -1.88 4.69 5.42
C SER A 92 -0.84 3.58 5.35
N VAL A 93 0.30 3.83 4.69
CA VAL A 93 1.38 2.83 4.53
C VAL A 93 2.07 2.55 5.87
N VAL A 94 2.33 3.60 6.67
CA VAL A 94 2.87 3.52 8.04
C VAL A 94 1.97 2.66 8.93
N LYS A 95 0.67 3.00 9.01
CA LYS A 95 -0.32 2.25 9.81
C LYS A 95 -0.38 0.78 9.40
N ASN A 96 -0.49 0.54 8.09
CA ASN A 96 -0.59 -0.82 7.56
C ASN A 96 0.62 -1.66 7.94
N ARG A 97 1.84 -1.09 7.84
CA ARG A 97 3.06 -1.80 8.23
C ARG A 97 3.09 -2.10 9.73
N PHE A 98 2.77 -1.13 10.58
CA PHE A 98 2.77 -1.31 12.03
C PHE A 98 1.90 -2.50 12.44
N TYR A 99 0.65 -2.57 11.95
CA TYR A 99 -0.23 -3.68 12.28
C TYR A 99 0.22 -5.02 11.70
N VAL A 100 0.91 -5.03 10.56
CA VAL A 100 1.56 -6.25 10.03
C VAL A 100 2.68 -6.71 10.97
N LEU A 101 3.52 -5.80 11.44
CA LEU A 101 4.60 -6.10 12.39
C LEU A 101 4.07 -6.61 13.72
N GLN A 102 3.03 -5.97 14.27
CA GLN A 102 2.39 -6.40 15.50
C GLN A 102 1.79 -7.81 15.39
N ARG A 103 1.12 -8.14 14.27
CA ARG A 103 0.62 -9.50 14.02
C ARG A 103 1.73 -10.54 13.90
N LYS A 104 2.91 -10.13 13.43
CA LYS A 104 4.10 -10.97 13.33
C LYS A 104 4.88 -11.09 14.64
N GLY A 105 4.38 -10.52 15.74
CA GLY A 105 5.06 -10.56 17.04
C GLY A 105 6.30 -9.67 17.12
N PHE A 106 6.41 -8.64 16.28
CA PHE A 106 7.46 -7.66 16.39
C PHE A 106 7.12 -6.68 17.53
N PHE A 107 7.94 -6.65 18.58
CA PHE A 107 7.78 -5.75 19.71
C PHE A 107 9.10 -5.06 20.05
N ILE A 108 9.00 -3.85 20.60
CA ILE A 108 10.15 -3.13 21.15
C ILE A 108 10.14 -3.28 22.67
N SER A 109 11.19 -3.89 23.21
CA SER A 109 11.45 -3.87 24.64
C SER A 109 12.11 -2.54 25.01
N LYS A 110 11.66 -1.90 26.09
CA LYS A 110 12.20 -0.59 26.54
C LYS A 110 13.69 -0.63 26.91
N ASN A 111 14.30 -1.81 27.06
CA ASN A 111 15.68 -2.00 27.51
C ASN A 111 16.53 -2.95 26.65
N GLU A 112 16.02 -3.44 25.51
CA GLU A 112 16.78 -4.34 24.63
C GLU A 112 16.51 -4.04 23.16
N ALA A 113 17.45 -4.42 22.29
CA ALA A 113 17.29 -4.33 20.85
C ALA A 113 15.98 -5.04 20.42
N PRO A 114 15.22 -4.46 19.46
CA PRO A 114 13.97 -5.02 18.98
C PRO A 114 14.15 -6.47 18.50
N LYS A 115 13.29 -7.37 18.98
CA LYS A 115 13.33 -8.80 18.65
C LYS A 115 12.08 -9.18 17.87
N LEU A 116 12.29 -9.79 16.70
CA LEU A 116 11.24 -10.53 16.01
C LEU A 116 10.96 -11.80 16.82
N LEU A 117 9.85 -11.83 17.56
CA LEU A 117 9.32 -13.08 18.05
C LEU A 117 8.45 -13.67 16.96
N ILE A 118 9.01 -14.58 16.16
CA ILE A 118 8.23 -15.35 15.20
C ILE A 118 7.34 -16.30 16.01
N PHE A 119 6.11 -15.86 16.26
CA PHE A 119 5.06 -16.78 16.67
C PHE A 119 4.49 -17.38 15.39
N ASP A 120 4.91 -18.60 15.09
CA ASP A 120 4.31 -19.40 14.03
C ASP A 120 2.83 -19.60 14.39
N TYR A 121 1.95 -18.91 13.67
CA TYR A 121 0.52 -19.19 13.71
C TYR A 121 0.28 -20.44 12.86
N ILE A 122 -0.11 -21.53 13.55
CA ILE A 122 -0.66 -22.76 12.96
C ILE A 122 -1.97 -22.44 12.24
#